data_AF-A0A3N5QQ52-F1
#
_entry.id   AF-A0A3N5QQ52-F1
#
_cell.length_a   1.000
_cell.length_b   1.000
_cell.length_c   1.000
_cell.angle_alpha   90.00
_cell.angle_beta   90.00
_cell.angle_gamma   90.00
#
_symmetry.space_group_name_H-M   'P 1'
#
loop_
_entity.id
_entity.type
_entity.pdbx_description
1 polymer ?
#
loop_
_entity_poly.entity_id
_entity_poly.type
_entity_poly.pdbx_seq_one_letter_code
_entity_poly.pdbx_strand_id
1 'polypeptide(L)' 'MGSGTYIIAEAGVNHNGSLDLALRLVDEAAAAGADAVKFQTFRTEKLVSRHAIKAEYQKTSGTTESQRD' A
#
# COMPACT_ATOMS: atom_id res chain seq x y z
N MET A 1 9.48 26.25 22.42
CA MET A 1 8.31 25.96 21.57
C MET A 1 8.27 24.46 21.38
N GLY A 2 7.18 23.78 21.78
CA GLY A 2 7.07 22.33 21.58
C GLY A 2 6.91 22.04 20.10
N SER A 3 7.63 21.06 19.57
CA SER A 3 7.36 20.51 18.25
C SER A 3 5.93 19.95 18.27
N GLY A 4 5.05 20.44 17.39
CA GLY A 4 3.71 19.88 17.23
C GLY A 4 3.77 18.38 16.94
N THR A 5 2.67 17.67 17.21
CA THR A 5 2.54 16.25 16.85
C THR A 5 2.82 16.08 15.36
N TYR A 6 3.79 15.22 15.03
CA TYR A 6 4.10 14.89 13.64
C TYR A 6 3.14 13.82 13.13
N ILE A 7 2.33 14.15 12.12
CA ILE A 7 1.28 13.30 11.57
C ILE A 7 1.77 12.65 10.28
N ILE A 8 1.73 11.32 10.25
CA ILE A 8 2.08 10.52 9.07
C ILE A 8 0.81 9.89 8.50
N ALA A 9 0.44 10.25 7.27
CA ALA A 9 -0.60 9.58 6.52
C ALA A 9 -0.08 8.23 6.00
N GLU A 10 -0.71 7.12 6.39
CA GLU A 10 -0.32 5.79 5.92
C GLU A 10 -1.06 5.42 4.61
N ALA A 11 -0.35 5.51 3.49
CA ALA A 11 -0.83 5.04 2.18
C ALA A 11 -0.67 3.52 2.01
N GLY A 12 0.35 2.92 2.65
CA GLY A 12 0.55 1.48 2.66
C GLY A 12 0.70 0.90 1.25
N VAL A 13 -0.17 -0.05 0.91
CA VAL A 13 -0.28 -0.70 -0.41
C VAL A 13 -1.50 -0.23 -1.22
N ASN A 14 -2.21 0.80 -0.73
CA ASN A 14 -3.51 1.24 -1.27
C ASN A 14 -3.41 1.87 -2.68
N HIS A 15 -2.21 2.02 -3.21
CA HIS A 15 -1.97 2.43 -4.60
C HIS A 15 -2.18 1.29 -5.61
N ASN A 16 -2.36 0.04 -5.18
CA ASN A 16 -2.67 -1.11 -6.05
C ASN A 16 -1.73 -1.28 -7.26
N GLY A 17 -0.45 -0.93 -7.10
CA GLY A 17 0.54 -0.95 -8.19
C GLY A 17 0.42 0.17 -9.23
N SER A 18 -0.57 1.06 -9.11
CA SER A 18 -0.74 2.24 -9.98
C SER A 18 0.08 3.42 -9.46
N LEU A 19 0.93 3.98 -10.32
CA LEU A 19 1.67 5.22 -10.03
C LEU A 19 0.71 6.40 -9.88
N ASP A 20 -0.28 6.51 -10.76
CA ASP A 20 -1.25 7.61 -10.73
C ASP A 20 -2.05 7.62 -9.42
N LEU A 21 -2.46 6.45 -8.92
CA LEU A 21 -3.13 6.36 -7.64
C LEU A 21 -2.18 6.70 -6.48
N ALA A 22 -0.90 6.31 -6.56
CA ALA A 22 0.10 6.68 -5.56
C ALA A 22 0.28 8.21 -5.50
N LEU A 23 0.36 8.89 -6.64
CA LEU A 23 0.49 10.35 -6.70
C LEU A 23 -0.75 11.04 -6.10
N ARG A 24 -1.95 10.56 -6.43
CA ARG A 24 -3.18 11.08 -5.83
C ARG A 24 -3.20 10.91 -4.31
N LEU A 25 -2.71 9.80 -3.78
CA LEU A 25 -2.60 9.60 -2.32
C LEU A 25 -1.65 10.61 -1.66
N VAL A 26 -0.61 11.06 -2.37
CA VAL A 26 0.27 12.15 -1.91
C VAL A 26 -0.48 13.48 -1.87
N ASP A 27 -1.22 13.80 -2.94
CA ASP A 27 -1.99 15.04 -3.04
C ASP A 27 -3.05 15.14 -1.92
N GLU A 28 -3.79 14.05 -1.66
CA GLU A 28 -4.79 14.00 -0.59
C GLU A 28 -4.15 14.09 0.81
N ALA A 29 -2.99 13.46 1.03
CA ALA A 29 -2.27 13.57 2.30
C ALA A 29 -1.79 15.01 2.57
N ALA A 30 -1.31 15.71 1.53
CA ALA A 30 -0.93 17.11 1.63
C ALA A 30 -2.15 18.01 1.87
N ALA A 31 -3.26 17.77 1.17
CA ALA A 31 -4.51 18.51 1.35
C ALA A 31 -5.09 18.33 2.77
N ALA A 32 -4.91 17.14 3.38
CA ALA A 32 -5.31 16.85 4.75
C ALA A 32 -4.39 17.46 5.82
N GLY A 33 -3.24 18.04 5.43
CA GLY A 33 -2.28 18.65 6.35
C GLY A 33 -1.38 17.65 7.08
N ALA A 34 -1.15 16.46 6.51
CA ALA A 34 -0.16 15.53 7.06
C ALA A 34 1.27 16.04 6.82
N ASP A 35 2.16 15.78 7.77
CA ASP A 35 3.58 16.15 7.65
C ASP A 35 4.36 15.20 6.74
N ALA A 36 3.91 13.95 6.62
CA ALA A 36 4.46 12.96 5.72
C ALA A 36 3.41 11.96 5.24
N VAL A 37 3.72 11.27 4.14
CA VAL A 37 2.98 10.12 3.64
C VAL A 37 3.91 8.90 3.57
N LYS A 38 3.44 7.75 4.05
CA LYS A 38 4.22 6.50 4.15
C LYS A 38 3.66 5.42 3.22
N PHE A 39 4.50 4.96 2.31
CA PHE A 39 4.26 3.79 1.47
C PHE A 39 4.99 2.56 2.00
N GLN A 40 4.44 1.37 1.76
CA GLN A 40 5.09 0.11 2.11
C GLN A 40 5.78 -0.46 0.88
N THR A 41 7.10 -0.67 0.96
CA THR A 41 7.86 -1.38 -0.07
C THR A 41 8.03 -2.83 0.34
N PHE A 42 7.41 -3.75 -0.40
CA PHE A 42 7.65 -5.18 -0.24
C PHE A 42 8.19 -5.78 -1.52
N ARG A 43 9.22 -6.61 -1.39
CA ARG A 43 9.60 -7.57 -2.41
C ARG A 43 8.80 -8.83 -2.17
N THR A 44 7.93 -9.19 -3.10
CA THR A 44 7.12 -10.42 -3.05
C THR A 44 8.00 -11.64 -2.80
N GLU A 45 9.24 -11.63 -3.30
CA GLU A 45 10.21 -12.71 -3.13
C GLU A 45 10.71 -12.89 -1.69
N LYS A 46 10.52 -11.90 -0.82
CA LYS A 46 11.01 -11.92 0.59
C LYS A 46 9.91 -12.14 1.63
N LEU A 47 8.64 -12.10 1.24
CA LEU A 47 7.48 -12.20 2.16
C LEU A 47 6.65 -13.47 1.95
N VAL A 48 6.71 -14.09 0.77
CA VAL A 48 5.95 -15.30 0.48
C VAL A 48 6.82 -16.53 0.78
N SER A 49 6.79 -17.00 2.03
CA SER A 49 6.94 -18.44 2.27
C SER A 49 5.86 -19.14 1.43
N ARG A 50 6.22 -20.23 0.72
CA ARG A 50 5.35 -21.04 -0.16
C ARG A 50 3.99 -21.49 0.43
N HIS A 51 3.69 -21.14 1.68
CA HIS A 51 2.52 -21.55 2.46
C HIS A 51 1.57 -20.41 2.87
N ALA A 52 1.79 -19.16 2.43
CA ALA A 52 0.88 -18.06 2.77
C ALA A 52 -0.42 -18.16 1.94
N ILE A 53 -1.46 -18.72 2.55
CA ILE A 53 -2.82 -18.79 1.99
C ILE A 53 -3.36 -17.36 1.86
N LYS A 54 -3.84 -16.99 0.66
CA LYS A 54 -4.52 -15.71 0.39
C LYS A 54 -5.68 -15.51 1.37
N ALA A 55 -5.82 -14.30 1.91
CA ALA A 55 -7.02 -13.92 2.66
C ALA A 55 -8.26 -14.05 1.76
N GLU A 56 -9.35 -14.59 2.31
CA GLU A 56 -10.59 -14.95 1.60
C GLU A 56 -11.14 -13.85 0.67
N TYR A 57 -10.95 -12.57 1.00
CA TYR A 57 -11.46 -11.45 0.19
C TYR A 57 -10.76 -11.29 -1.17
N GLN A 58 -9.64 -11.97 -1.43
CA GLN A 58 -8.96 -11.97 -2.73
C GLN A 58 -9.48 -13.04 -3.70
N LYS A 59 -10.53 -13.81 -3.34
CA LYS A 59 -11.02 -14.95 -4.15
C LYS A 59 -12.12 -14.62 -5.17
N THR A 60 -12.52 -13.36 -5.35
CA THR A 60 -13.67 -13.00 -6.20
C THR A 60 -13.34 -12.23 -7.47
N SER A 61 -12.20 -12.51 -8.10
CA SER A 61 -11.99 -12.22 -9.52
C SER A 61 -11.30 -13.42 -10.15
N GLY A 62 -12.09 -14.23 -10.86
CA GLY A 62 -11.63 -15.48 -11.45
C GLY A 62 -10.63 -15.26 -12.58
N THR A 63 -9.42 -15.77 -12.37
CA THR A 63 -8.71 -16.65 -13.31
C THR A 63 -7.71 -17.46 -12.49
N THR A 64 -7.65 -18.77 -12.72
CA THR A 64 -6.65 -19.67 -12.13
C THR A 64 -5.32 -19.44 -12.84
N GLU A 65 -4.64 -18.35 -12.52
CA GLU A 65 -3.25 -18.16 -12.92
C GLU A 65 -2.39 -17.94 -11.69
N SER A 66 -1.31 -18.72 -11.64
CA SER A 66 -0.26 -18.63 -10.63
C SER A 66 0.27 -17.19 -10.60
N GLN A 67 0.67 -16.70 -9.42
CA GLN A 67 1.40 -15.42 -9.29
C GLN A 67 2.83 -15.55 -9.83
N ARG A 68 2.97 -15.92 -11.10
CA ARG A 68 4.24 -16.00 -11.81
C ARG A 68 4.24 -15.30 -13.17
N ASP A 69 3.11 -14.72 -13.57
CA ASP A 69 3.01 -13.84 -14.74
C ASP A 69 2.45 -12.47 -14.31
#